data_AF-A0A2C9CSM0-F1
#
_entry.id   AF-A0A2C9CSM0-F1
#
_cell.length_a   1.000
_cell.length_b   1.000
_cell.length_c   1.000
_cell.angle_alpha   90.00
_cell.angle_beta   90.00
_cell.angle_gamma   90.00
#
_symmetry.space_group_name_H-M   'P 1'
#
loop_
_entity.id
_entity.type
_entity.pdbx_description
1 polymer ?
#
loop_
_entity_poly.entity_id
_entity_poly.type
_entity_poly.pdbx_seq_one_letter_code
_entity_poly.pdbx_strand_id
1 'polypeptide(L)' 'MEFLLGIIWLGLWLWALIKIIGSGASAGTKVLWVLLVLLLPVIGFIIWFFVGPK' A
#
# COMPACT_ATOMS: atom_id res chain seq x y z
N MET A 1 7.06 22.19 -6.04
CA MET A 1 5.85 21.57 -5.45
C MET A 1 5.77 20.08 -5.79
N GLU A 2 5.91 19.70 -7.07
CA GLU A 2 5.92 18.29 -7.53
C GLU A 2 6.84 17.34 -6.74
N PHE A 3 8.06 17.78 -6.40
CA PHE A 3 9.00 16.98 -5.62
C PHE A 3 8.49 16.62 -4.22
N LEU A 4 7.85 17.56 -3.54
CA LEU A 4 7.27 17.33 -2.21
C LEU A 4 6.10 16.35 -2.29
N LEU A 5 5.26 16.49 -3.31
CA LEU A 5 4.15 15.56 -3.57
C LEU A 5 4.65 14.13 -3.83
N GLY A 6 5.73 13.98 -4.61
CA GLY A 6 6.37 12.70 -4.85
C GLY A 6 6.91 12.04 -3.58
N ILE A 7 7.55 12.82 -2.68
CA ILE A 7 8.03 12.31 -1.40
C ILE A 7 6.89 11.87 -0.48
N ILE A 8 5.83 12.68 -0.38
CA ILE A 8 4.65 12.33 0.41
C ILE A 8 4.06 11.02 -0.11
N TRP A 9 3.92 10.91 -1.43
CA TRP A 9 3.39 9.71 -2.07
C TRP A 9 4.25 8.47 -1.80
N LEU A 10 5.57 8.59 -1.90
CA LEU A 10 6.50 7.52 -1.55
C LEU A 10 6.32 7.07 -0.09
N GLY A 11 6.18 8.01 0.84
CA GLY A 11 5.95 7.71 2.25
C GLY A 11 4.65 6.93 2.49
N LEU A 12 3.56 7.35 1.84
CA LEU A 12 2.27 6.65 1.91
C LEU A 12 2.38 5.22 1.33
N TRP A 13 3.05 5.07 0.20
CA TRP A 13 3.23 3.76 -0.43
C TRP A 13 4.04 2.80 0.46
N LEU A 14 5.14 3.27 1.05
CA LEU A 14 5.95 2.48 1.99
C LEU A 14 5.16 2.10 3.24
N TRP A 15 4.36 3.03 3.77
CA TRP A 15 3.50 2.77 4.91
C TRP A 15 2.50 1.63 4.64
N ALA A 16 1.85 1.64 3.48
CA ALA A 16 0.97 0.54 3.06
C ALA A 16 1.73 -0.80 2.98
N LEU A 17 2.90 -0.80 2.35
CA LEU A 17 3.72 -2.00 2.19
C LEU A 17 4.10 -2.63 3.54
N ILE A 18 4.60 -1.81 4.48
CA ILE A 18 5.00 -2.27 5.81
C ILE A 18 3.80 -2.88 6.56
N LYS A 19 2.63 -2.24 6.48
CA LYS A 19 1.41 -2.72 7.14
C LYS A 19 0.90 -4.02 6.51
N ILE A 20 0.93 -4.16 5.18
CA ILE A 20 0.53 -5.41 4.50
C ILE A 20 1.45 -6.56 4.92
N ILE A 21 2.76 -6.37 4.84
CA ILE A 21 3.75 -7.42 5.15
C ILE A 21 3.70 -7.80 6.64
N GLY A 22 3.57 -6.81 7.52
CA GLY A 22 3.49 -6.99 8.98
C GLY A 22 2.15 -7.54 9.49
N SER A 23 1.12 -7.59 8.66
CA SER A 23 -0.21 -8.05 9.07
C SER A 23 -0.27 -9.56 9.39
N GLY A 24 -1.32 -9.97 10.12
CA GLY A 24 -1.64 -11.38 10.36
C GLY A 24 -2.27 -12.14 9.18
N ALA A 25 -2.36 -11.51 8.00
CA ALA A 25 -2.96 -12.13 6.82
C ALA A 25 -2.11 -13.29 6.26
N SER A 26 -2.74 -14.21 5.52
CA SER A 26 -2.03 -15.29 4.84
C SER A 26 -1.02 -14.76 3.81
N ALA A 27 0.01 -15.54 3.48
CA ALA A 27 1.02 -15.15 2.48
C ALA A 27 0.40 -14.78 1.12
N GLY A 28 -0.58 -15.58 0.64
CA GLY A 28 -1.27 -15.29 -0.62
C GLY A 28 -2.07 -13.98 -0.57
N THR A 29 -2.74 -13.70 0.55
CA THR A 29 -3.45 -12.43 0.76
C THR A 29 -2.49 -11.25 0.72
N LYS A 30 -1.33 -11.36 1.39
CA LYS A 30 -0.31 -10.30 1.36
C LYS A 30 0.18 -10.01 -0.05
N VAL A 31 0.49 -11.05 -0.83
CA VAL A 31 0.93 -10.90 -2.22
C VAL A 31 -0.12 -10.18 -3.06
N LEU A 32 -1.40 -10.56 -2.95
CA LEU A 32 -2.48 -9.89 -3.68
C LEU A 32 -2.60 -8.40 -3.33
N TRP A 33 -2.49 -8.05 -2.03
CA TRP A 33 -2.53 -6.66 -1.60
C TRP A 33 -1.32 -5.85 -2.06
N VAL A 34 -0.12 -6.42 -1.98
CA VAL A 34 1.10 -5.77 -2.51
C VAL A 34 0.97 -5.54 -4.01
N LEU A 35 0.52 -6.53 -4.78
CA LEU A 35 0.32 -6.40 -6.22
C LEU A 35 -0.73 -5.32 -6.55
N LEU A 36 -1.83 -5.27 -5.79
CA LEU A 36 -2.86 -4.25 -5.99
C LEU A 36 -2.32 -2.83 -5.78
N VAL A 37 -1.62 -2.58 -4.67
CA VAL A 37 -1.05 -1.25 -4.35
C VAL A 37 0.13 -0.91 -5.27
N LEU A 38 0.87 -1.90 -5.77
CA LEU A 38 1.98 -1.67 -6.70
C LEU A 38 1.48 -1.30 -8.11
N LEU A 39 0.51 -2.06 -8.64
CA LEU A 39 0.00 -1.87 -10.01
C LEU A 39 -0.96 -0.68 -10.11
N LEU A 40 -1.74 -0.44 -9.05
CA LEU A 40 -2.68 0.68 -8.96
C LEU A 40 -2.30 1.54 -7.76
N PRO A 41 -1.25 2.39 -7.84
CA PRO A 41 -0.74 3.11 -6.68
C PRO A 41 -1.83 3.92 -5.99
N VAL A 42 -2.54 4.77 -6.71
CA VAL A 42 -3.54 5.67 -6.09
C VAL A 42 -4.77 4.90 -5.61
N ILE A 43 -5.40 4.16 -6.52
CA ILE A 43 -6.65 3.44 -6.23
C ILE A 43 -6.40 2.29 -5.26
N GLY A 44 -5.35 1.50 -5.48
CA GLY A 44 -4.96 0.40 -4.62
C GLY A 44 -4.59 0.86 -3.22
N PHE A 45 -3.86 1.97 -3.06
CA PHE A 45 -3.60 2.56 -1.74
C PHE A 45 -4.89 2.98 -1.03
N ILE A 46 -5.81 3.64 -1.73
CA ILE A 46 -7.12 4.05 -1.17
C ILE A 46 -7.90 2.82 -0.71
N ILE A 47 -8.02 1.79 -1.54
CA ILE A 47 -8.72 0.55 -1.18
C ILE A 47 -8.04 -0.09 0.03
N TRP A 48 -6.72 -0.25 0.02
CA TRP A 48 -5.98 -0.81 1.15
C TRP A 48 -6.15 0.02 2.43
N PHE A 49 -6.26 1.35 2.33
CA PHE A 49 -6.45 2.21 3.48
C PHE A 49 -7.73 1.86 4.24
N PHE A 50 -8.83 1.61 3.53
CA PHE A 50 -10.13 1.31 4.13
C PHE A 50 -10.35 -0.17 4.47
N VAL A 51 -9.94 -1.09 3.60
CA VAL A 51 -10.27 -2.53 3.73
C VAL A 51 -9.05 -3.45 3.73
N GLY A 52 -7.86 -2.91 3.56
CA GLY A 52 -6.63 -3.69 3.53
C GLY A 52 -6.17 -4.17 4.92
N PRO A 53 -5.36 -5.24 4.96
CA PRO A 53 -4.85 -5.81 6.19
C PRO A 53 -3.87 -4.84 6.88
N LYS A 54 -3.90 -4.80 8.21
CA LYS A 54 -3.16 -3.84 9.05
C LYS A 54 -2.11 -4.52 9.92
#